data_AF-A0A2U3F612-F1
#
_entry.id   AF-A0A2U3F612-F1
#
_cell.length_a   1.000
_cell.length_b   1.000
_cell.length_c   1.000
_cell.angle_alpha   90.00
_cell.angle_beta   90.00
_cell.angle_gamma   90.00
#
_symmetry.space_group_name_H-M   'P 1'
#
loop_
_entity.id
_entity.type
_entity.pdbx_description
1 polymer ?
#
loop_
_entity_poly.entity_id
_entity_poly.type
_entity_poly.pdbx_seq_one_letter_code
_entity_poly.pdbx_strand_id
1 'polypeptide(L)'
;FPNVIESDTEFVAIDVDVGRRRMAPFCSPLVAGKLVESRRYQTNIFKPPYIKDKRVPDLRKPIRRQIGEQIGGNIPAADKAALNMMFEMTDQVDVLNRRQEWMAANAMMTGTITVVGEGLDPEVIDFQRDSALTIALSGADKWPLAVAAGATNNKPTQDIERWQTLILQKSGAVATDLIFTNASWAAFRLDTTIKDNAITFPALSPYG
;
A
#
# COMPACT_ATOMS: atom_id res chain seq x y z
N PHE A 1 -5.91 3.27 -0.90
CA PHE A 1 -6.60 4.20 0.01
C PHE A 1 -7.57 5.07 -0.80
N PRO A 2 -8.82 4.60 -1.05
CA PRO A 2 -9.73 5.28 -1.99
C PRO A 2 -10.53 6.44 -1.38
N ASN A 3 -10.69 6.46 -0.05
CA ASN A 3 -11.47 7.47 0.64
C ASN A 3 -10.62 8.71 0.94
N VAL A 4 -11.22 9.88 0.84
CA VAL A 4 -10.60 11.18 1.16
C VAL A 4 -11.31 11.78 2.37
N ILE A 5 -10.53 12.29 3.31
CA ILE A 5 -11.02 13.02 4.49
C ILE A 5 -10.27 14.35 4.51
N GLU A 6 -11.02 15.44 4.57
CA GLU A 6 -10.48 16.80 4.68
C GLU A 6 -10.70 17.33 6.10
N SER A 7 -9.78 18.18 6.58
CA SER A 7 -9.84 18.82 7.89
C SER A 7 -9.59 20.31 7.73
N ASP A 8 -10.40 21.12 8.41
CA ASP A 8 -10.24 22.58 8.47
C ASP A 8 -9.11 23.01 9.43
N THR A 9 -8.57 22.07 10.21
CA THR A 9 -7.48 22.31 11.15
C THR A 9 -6.17 21.73 10.63
N GLU A 10 -5.03 22.14 11.20
CA GLU A 10 -3.72 21.57 10.87
C GLU A 10 -3.56 20.09 11.28
N PHE A 11 -4.57 19.51 11.93
CA PHE A 11 -4.56 18.14 12.42
C PHE A 11 -5.55 17.26 11.67
N VAL A 12 -5.18 15.99 11.47
CA VAL A 12 -6.02 14.94 10.91
C VAL A 12 -6.16 13.83 11.96
N ALA A 13 -7.40 13.43 12.23
CA ALA A 13 -7.69 12.31 13.12
C ALA A 13 -7.73 11.00 12.31
N ILE A 14 -6.97 10.00 12.75
CA ILE A 14 -6.96 8.67 12.15
C ILE A 14 -7.48 7.69 13.19
N ASP A 15 -8.58 7.01 12.85
CA ASP A 15 -9.15 5.95 13.66
C ASP A 15 -8.48 4.62 13.33
N VAL A 16 -7.69 4.11 14.28
CA VAL A 16 -7.10 2.77 14.20
C VAL A 16 -8.00 1.81 14.97
N ASP A 17 -8.52 0.83 14.25
CA ASP A 17 -9.41 -0.17 14.80
C ASP A 17 -8.77 -1.57 14.75
N VAL A 18 -8.42 -2.09 15.93
CA VAL A 18 -7.86 -3.44 16.08
C VAL A 18 -8.99 -4.44 16.40
N GLY A 19 -9.44 -5.13 15.36
CA GLY A 19 -10.57 -6.07 15.41
C GLY A 19 -10.28 -7.42 16.06
N ARG A 20 -9.94 -7.45 17.36
CA ARG A 20 -9.81 -8.75 18.06
C ARG A 20 -11.17 -9.46 18.13
N ARG A 21 -11.21 -10.71 17.68
CA ARG A 21 -12.39 -11.58 17.78
C ARG A 21 -12.71 -11.85 19.26
N ARG A 22 -13.97 -11.66 19.66
CA ARG A 22 -14.46 -11.90 21.02
C ARG A 22 -15.63 -12.87 20.96
N MET A 23 -15.74 -13.73 21.97
CA MET A 23 -16.88 -14.63 22.15
C MET A 23 -17.76 -14.13 23.28
N ALA A 24 -19.07 -14.23 23.11
CA ALA A 24 -20.01 -13.90 24.17
C ALA A 24 -19.89 -14.92 25.33
N PRO A 25 -19.93 -14.47 26.60
CA PRO A 25 -19.91 -15.38 27.73
C PRO A 25 -21.25 -16.10 27.86
N PHE A 26 -21.22 -17.41 28.13
CA PHE A 26 -22.41 -18.12 28.57
C PHE A 26 -22.78 -17.66 29.99
N CYS A 27 -24.05 -17.33 30.22
CA CYS A 27 -24.57 -16.90 31.52
C CYS A 27 -25.76 -17.77 31.91
N SER A 28 -25.82 -18.15 33.19
CA SER A 28 -26.98 -18.87 33.75
C SER A 28 -28.20 -17.95 33.80
N PRO A 29 -29.43 -18.42 33.52
CA PRO A 29 -30.64 -17.59 33.50
C PRO A 29 -30.94 -16.89 34.83
N LEU A 30 -30.42 -17.41 35.94
CA LEU A 30 -30.67 -16.93 37.30
C LEU A 30 -29.62 -15.91 37.79
N VAL A 31 -28.59 -15.61 36.99
CA VAL A 31 -27.48 -14.72 37.37
C VAL A 31 -27.32 -13.61 36.35
N ALA A 32 -27.09 -12.38 36.82
CA ALA A 32 -26.86 -11.23 35.96
C ALA A 32 -25.66 -11.47 35.01
N GLY A 33 -25.82 -11.09 33.75
CA GLY A 33 -24.81 -11.27 32.72
C GLY A 33 -23.50 -10.55 33.03
N LYS A 34 -22.38 -11.09 32.53
CA LYS A 34 -21.08 -10.42 32.65
C LYS A 34 -20.96 -9.27 31.66
N LEU A 35 -20.42 -8.14 32.12
CA LEU A 35 -20.09 -7.02 31.26
C LEU A 35 -19.00 -7.42 30.27
N VAL A 36 -19.27 -7.28 28.97
CA VAL A 36 -18.30 -7.49 27.90
C VAL A 36 -17.80 -6.12 27.46
N GLU A 37 -16.48 -5.92 27.43
CA GLU A 37 -15.91 -4.67 26.94
C GLU A 37 -16.32 -4.40 25.48
N SER A 38 -16.54 -3.13 25.13
CA SER A 38 -16.79 -2.70 23.75
C SER A 38 -15.51 -2.70 22.92
N ARG A 39 -15.65 -2.63 21.60
CA ARG A 39 -14.53 -2.46 20.67
C ARG A 39 -13.82 -1.14 20.99
N ARG A 40 -12.51 -1.20 21.24
CA ARG A 40 -11.70 -0.01 21.50
C ARG A 40 -11.25 0.53 20.14
N TYR A 41 -11.65 1.74 19.81
CA TYR A 41 -11.07 2.52 18.71
C TYR A 41 -10.03 3.46 19.31
N GLN A 42 -8.89 3.60 18.66
CA GLN A 42 -7.88 4.58 19.04
C GLN A 42 -7.82 5.64 17.95
N THR A 43 -8.29 6.85 18.29
CA THR A 43 -8.17 8.01 17.42
C THR A 43 -6.84 8.69 17.72
N ASN A 44 -5.88 8.55 16.82
CA ASN A 44 -4.62 9.28 16.90
C ASN A 44 -4.76 10.55 16.06
N ILE A 45 -4.56 11.71 16.71
CA ILE A 45 -4.52 13.00 16.04
C ILE A 45 -3.09 13.23 15.59
N PHE A 46 -2.92 13.48 14.30
CA PHE A 46 -1.61 13.65 13.66
C PHE A 46 -1.56 14.96 12.87
N LYS A 47 -0.41 15.61 12.85
CA LYS A 47 -0.16 16.80 12.02
C LYS A 47 0.55 16.37 10.74
N PRO A 48 -0.13 16.30 9.58
CA PRO A 48 0.49 15.85 8.35
C PRO A 48 1.62 16.77 7.89
N PRO A 49 2.68 16.21 7.29
CA PRO A 49 3.74 17.01 6.72
C PRO A 49 3.23 17.76 5.48
N TYR A 50 3.61 19.03 5.37
CA TYR A 50 3.31 19.82 4.18
C TYR A 50 4.21 19.43 3.02
N ILE A 51 3.61 19.25 1.85
CA ILE A 51 4.30 18.98 0.59
C ILE A 51 4.03 20.15 -0.34
N LYS A 52 5.08 20.88 -0.71
CA LYS A 52 4.99 22.10 -1.52
C LYS A 52 6.04 22.05 -2.62
N ASP A 53 5.63 21.62 -3.82
CA ASP A 53 6.48 21.71 -5.02
C ASP A 53 6.39 23.12 -5.60
N LYS A 54 7.53 23.84 -5.66
CA LYS A 54 7.63 25.16 -6.27
C LYS A 54 8.60 25.11 -7.44
N ARG A 55 8.11 25.53 -8.61
CA ARG A 55 8.90 25.59 -9.84
C ARG A 55 8.80 26.97 -10.48
N VAL A 56 9.81 27.33 -11.27
CA VAL A 56 9.79 28.50 -12.14
C VAL A 56 9.50 28.00 -13.54
N PRO A 57 8.30 28.25 -14.11
CA PRO A 57 7.95 27.74 -15.43
C PRO A 57 8.76 28.47 -16.51
N ASP A 58 9.44 27.71 -17.37
CA ASP A 58 10.07 28.27 -18.57
C ASP A 58 9.04 28.39 -19.69
N LEU A 59 8.51 29.61 -19.87
CA LEU A 59 7.49 29.90 -20.88
C LEU A 59 8.01 29.80 -22.32
N ARG A 60 9.33 29.77 -22.53
CA ARG A 60 9.97 29.68 -23.85
C ARG A 60 10.31 28.25 -24.25
N LYS A 61 10.04 27.28 -23.37
CA LYS A 61 10.27 25.86 -23.62
C LYS A 61 9.51 25.41 -24.87
N PRO A 62 10.18 24.75 -25.83
CA PRO A 62 9.50 24.24 -27.01
C PRO A 62 8.50 23.16 -26.59
N ILE A 63 7.22 23.40 -26.87
CA ILE A 63 6.13 22.46 -26.59
C ILE A 63 6.24 21.30 -27.56
N ARG A 64 6.29 20.08 -27.02
CA ARG A 64 6.11 18.88 -27.84
C ARG A 64 4.65 18.84 -28.28
N ARG A 65 4.39 18.68 -29.58
CA ARG A 65 3.03 18.48 -30.11
C ARG A 65 2.32 17.37 -29.34
N GLN A 66 1.03 17.54 -29.11
CA GLN A 66 0.23 16.45 -28.59
C GLN A 66 -0.01 15.40 -29.69
N ILE A 67 -0.23 14.15 -29.29
CA ILE A 67 -0.56 13.08 -30.23
C ILE A 67 -1.92 13.44 -30.87
N GLY A 68 -1.96 13.48 -32.22
CA GLY A 68 -3.17 13.87 -32.98
C GLY A 68 -3.22 15.33 -33.43
N GLU A 69 -2.24 16.16 -33.03
CA GLU A 69 -2.15 17.56 -33.47
C GLU A 69 -1.60 17.69 -34.90
N GLN A 70 -2.11 18.65 -35.68
CA GLN A 70 -1.67 18.90 -37.05
C GLN A 70 -0.18 19.27 -37.09
N ILE A 71 0.58 18.60 -37.96
CA ILE A 71 1.99 18.89 -38.17
C ILE A 71 2.12 20.30 -38.77
N GLY A 72 2.83 21.20 -38.06
CA GLY A 72 2.99 22.59 -38.47
C GLY A 72 1.83 23.51 -38.05
N GLY A 73 0.97 23.07 -37.13
CA GLY A 73 -0.09 23.90 -36.55
C GLY A 73 0.46 25.20 -35.94
N ASN A 74 -0.18 26.32 -36.27
CA ASN A 74 0.22 27.64 -35.79
C ASN A 74 -0.48 27.96 -34.46
N ILE A 75 -0.07 27.33 -33.36
CA ILE A 75 -0.57 27.74 -32.03
C ILE A 75 -0.07 29.17 -31.76
N PRO A 76 -0.97 30.13 -31.44
CA PRO A 76 -0.60 31.48 -31.01
C PRO A 76 0.36 31.46 -29.82
N ALA A 77 1.25 32.45 -29.72
CA ALA A 77 2.26 32.50 -28.65
C ALA A 77 1.66 32.49 -27.23
N ALA A 78 0.47 33.09 -27.05
CA ALA A 78 -0.24 33.10 -25.78
C ALA A 78 -0.75 31.70 -25.38
N ASP A 79 -1.34 30.98 -26.34
CA ASP A 79 -1.83 29.61 -26.11
C ASP A 79 -0.69 28.63 -25.86
N LYS A 80 0.49 28.87 -26.46
CA LYS A 80 1.72 28.12 -26.16
C LYS A 80 2.15 28.29 -24.70
N ALA A 81 2.19 29.52 -24.19
CA ALA A 81 2.57 29.78 -22.81
C ALA A 81 1.59 29.10 -21.82
N ALA A 82 0.28 29.15 -22.11
CA ALA A 82 -0.75 28.47 -21.31
C ALA A 82 -0.58 26.95 -21.32
N LEU A 83 -0.30 26.34 -22.47
CA LEU A 83 -0.05 24.90 -22.58
C LEU A 83 1.19 24.48 -21.78
N ASN A 84 2.30 25.21 -21.89
CA ASN A 84 3.50 24.95 -21.08
C ASN A 84 3.22 24.99 -19.58
N MET A 85 2.42 25.97 -19.13
CA MET A 85 2.00 26.06 -17.74
C MET A 85 1.14 24.86 -17.32
N MET A 86 0.18 24.45 -18.15
CA MET A 86 -0.63 23.26 -17.90
C MET A 86 0.23 21.99 -17.77
N PHE A 87 1.20 21.78 -18.65
CA PHE A 87 2.09 20.62 -18.59
C PHE A 87 2.89 20.58 -17.28
N GLU A 88 3.45 21.70 -16.85
CA GLU A 88 4.18 21.76 -15.58
C GLU A 88 3.24 21.52 -14.38
N MET A 89 2.01 22.05 -14.41
CA MET A 89 1.01 21.78 -13.36
C MET A 89 0.59 20.30 -13.32
N THR A 90 0.40 19.66 -14.47
CA THR A 90 0.10 18.22 -14.53
C THR A 90 1.25 17.39 -13.95
N ASP A 91 2.50 17.71 -14.28
CA ASP A 91 3.64 17.00 -13.70
C ASP A 91 3.74 17.21 -12.18
N GLN A 92 3.44 18.41 -11.68
CA GLN A 92 3.38 18.67 -10.23
C GLN A 92 2.34 17.78 -9.53
N VAL A 93 1.13 17.64 -10.12
CA VAL A 93 0.09 16.73 -9.61
C VAL A 93 0.57 15.28 -9.63
N ASP A 94 1.24 14.84 -10.70
CA ASP A 94 1.77 13.47 -10.79
C ASP A 94 2.86 13.20 -9.74
N VAL A 95 3.73 14.17 -9.46
CA VAL A 95 4.74 14.05 -8.38
C VAL A 95 4.07 13.94 -7.01
N LEU A 96 3.01 14.70 -6.76
CA LEU A 96 2.22 14.59 -5.53
C LEU A 96 1.55 13.21 -5.41
N ASN A 97 0.93 12.72 -6.49
CA ASN A 97 0.32 11.39 -6.51
C ASN A 97 1.35 10.28 -6.26
N ARG A 98 2.54 10.36 -6.87
CA ARG A 98 3.64 9.43 -6.59
C ARG A 98 4.08 9.45 -5.12
N ARG A 99 4.07 10.63 -4.49
CA ARG A 99 4.41 10.76 -3.07
C ARG A 99 3.33 10.16 -2.18
N GLN A 100 2.05 10.39 -2.48
CA GLN A 100 0.94 9.74 -1.79
C GLN A 100 1.03 8.22 -1.91
N GLU A 101 1.38 7.71 -3.11
CA GLU A 101 1.48 6.28 -3.31
C GLU A 101 2.69 5.66 -2.62
N TRP A 102 3.80 6.39 -2.53
CA TRP A 102 4.92 6.02 -1.68
C TRP A 102 4.50 5.95 -0.20
N MET A 103 3.74 6.93 0.30
CA MET A 103 3.22 6.90 1.68
C MET A 103 2.30 5.71 1.93
N ALA A 104 1.37 5.44 0.99
CA ALA A 104 0.47 4.30 1.02
C ALA A 104 1.24 2.97 1.07
N ALA A 105 2.26 2.81 0.23
CA ALA A 105 3.08 1.60 0.19
C ALA A 105 3.82 1.38 1.53
N ASN A 106 4.42 2.42 2.11
CA ASN A 106 5.10 2.31 3.40
C ASN A 106 4.15 1.97 4.54
N ALA A 107 2.97 2.62 4.59
CA ALA A 107 1.94 2.32 5.57
C ALA A 107 1.48 0.85 5.50
N MET A 108 1.24 0.33 4.28
CA MET A 108 0.84 -1.07 4.11
C MET A 108 1.98 -2.05 4.44
N MET A 109 3.21 -1.76 4.01
CA MET A 109 4.33 -2.69 4.12
C MET A 109 4.90 -2.75 5.53
N THR A 110 5.09 -1.61 6.19
CA THR A 110 5.77 -1.53 7.50
C THR A 110 4.83 -1.18 8.64
N GLY A 111 3.68 -0.57 8.36
CA GLY A 111 2.82 0.03 9.38
C GLY A 111 3.34 1.39 9.87
N THR A 112 4.40 1.92 9.25
CA THR A 112 4.99 3.21 9.62
C THR A 112 5.33 4.05 8.39
N ILE A 113 5.39 5.37 8.54
CA ILE A 113 5.90 6.28 7.52
C ILE A 113 6.95 7.17 8.21
N THR A 114 8.19 7.12 7.74
CA THR A 114 9.23 8.05 8.18
C THR A 114 9.24 9.25 7.25
N VAL A 115 8.87 10.41 7.79
CA VAL A 115 8.88 11.68 7.07
C VAL A 115 10.23 12.35 7.33
N VAL A 116 10.99 12.55 6.26
CA VAL A 116 12.24 13.31 6.29
C VAL A 116 12.18 14.37 5.21
N GLY A 117 12.54 15.60 5.55
CA GLY A 117 12.56 16.72 4.63
C GLY A 117 13.53 17.80 5.09
N GLU A 118 13.99 18.63 4.16
CA GLU A 118 14.80 19.79 4.50
C GLU A 118 13.98 20.78 5.32
N GLY A 119 14.48 21.17 6.50
CA GLY A 119 13.74 22.03 7.43
C GLY A 119 12.61 21.34 8.21
N LEU A 120 12.52 20.02 8.16
CA LEU A 120 11.63 19.20 8.98
C LEU A 120 12.47 18.26 9.85
N ASP A 121 12.17 18.23 11.15
CA ASP A 121 12.73 17.20 12.02
C ASP A 121 12.20 15.83 11.58
N PRO A 122 13.04 14.78 11.52
CA PRO A 122 12.59 13.44 11.16
C PRO A 122 11.46 12.96 12.07
N GLU A 123 10.29 12.70 11.50
CA GLU A 123 9.12 12.25 12.24
C GLU A 123 8.70 10.86 11.76
N VAL A 124 8.32 10.00 12.70
CA VAL A 124 7.81 8.66 12.40
C VAL A 124 6.32 8.62 12.72
N ILE A 125 5.52 8.44 11.69
CA ILE A 125 4.10 8.17 11.80
C ILE A 125 3.93 6.67 11.99
N ASP A 126 3.46 6.24 13.16
CA ASP A 126 3.25 4.82 13.48
C ASP A 126 1.74 4.50 13.57
N PHE A 127 1.29 3.57 12.73
CA PHE A 127 -0.09 3.06 12.73
C PHE A 127 -0.30 1.90 13.71
N GLN A 128 0.70 1.61 14.54
CA GLN A 128 0.67 0.63 15.62
C GLN A 128 0.36 -0.79 15.14
N ARG A 129 0.88 -1.14 13.96
CA ARG A 129 0.79 -2.51 13.45
C ARG A 129 1.60 -3.44 14.36
N ASP A 130 1.03 -4.58 14.72
CA ASP A 130 1.75 -5.57 15.54
C ASP A 130 3.06 -5.98 14.84
N SER A 131 4.19 -5.78 15.54
CA SER A 131 5.53 -6.03 15.01
C SER A 131 5.73 -7.47 14.50
N ALA A 132 4.98 -8.45 15.02
CA ALA A 132 5.05 -9.84 14.58
C ALA A 132 4.57 -10.03 13.13
N LEU A 133 3.82 -9.07 12.58
CA LEU A 133 3.36 -9.09 11.18
C LEU A 133 4.45 -8.65 10.19
N THR A 134 5.60 -8.18 10.67
CA THR A 134 6.77 -7.86 9.83
C THR A 134 7.76 -9.02 9.89
N ILE A 135 7.78 -9.85 8.85
CA ILE A 135 8.52 -11.11 8.86
C ILE A 135 9.72 -11.02 7.91
N ALA A 136 10.91 -11.31 8.44
CA ALA A 136 12.14 -11.37 7.67
C ALA A 136 12.62 -12.82 7.54
N LEU A 137 12.63 -13.35 6.32
CA LEU A 137 13.20 -14.66 6.03
C LEU A 137 14.72 -14.56 5.84
N SER A 138 15.48 -15.34 6.59
CA SER A 138 16.95 -15.30 6.60
C SER A 138 17.57 -16.70 6.61
N GLY A 139 18.84 -16.81 6.20
CA GLY A 139 19.54 -18.10 6.15
C GLY A 139 18.78 -19.17 5.36
N ALA A 140 18.62 -20.36 5.96
CA ALA A 140 17.87 -21.49 5.39
C ALA A 140 16.35 -21.27 5.34
N ASP A 141 15.85 -20.16 5.91
CA ASP A 141 14.44 -19.78 5.85
C ASP A 141 14.04 -19.01 4.60
N LYS A 142 15.01 -18.61 3.77
CA LYS A 142 14.69 -18.00 2.49
C LYS A 142 14.01 -19.00 1.56
N TRP A 143 13.03 -18.51 0.80
CA TRP A 143 12.47 -19.29 -0.29
C TRP A 143 13.55 -19.60 -1.33
N PRO A 144 13.64 -20.85 -1.80
CA PRO A 144 14.68 -21.24 -2.73
C PRO A 144 14.47 -20.58 -4.10
N LEU A 145 15.56 -20.13 -4.70
CA LEU A 145 15.58 -19.65 -6.09
C LEU A 145 15.93 -20.75 -7.10
N ALA A 146 16.25 -21.94 -6.60
CA ALA A 146 16.47 -23.14 -7.39
C ALA A 146 16.00 -24.35 -6.59
N VAL A 147 15.27 -25.25 -7.25
CA VAL A 147 14.79 -26.51 -6.67
C VAL A 147 15.31 -27.63 -7.57
N ALA A 148 15.91 -28.66 -6.97
CA ALA A 148 16.41 -29.80 -7.71
C ALA A 148 15.26 -30.53 -8.41
N ALA A 149 15.51 -31.07 -9.61
CA ALA A 149 14.51 -31.83 -10.35
C ALA A 149 13.98 -32.99 -9.50
N GLY A 150 12.65 -33.09 -9.35
CA GLY A 150 11.99 -34.13 -8.55
C GLY A 150 11.97 -33.88 -7.04
N ALA A 151 12.58 -32.79 -6.55
CA ALA A 151 12.45 -32.41 -5.14
C ALA A 151 11.13 -31.66 -4.90
N THR A 152 10.48 -31.95 -3.78
CA THR A 152 9.30 -31.22 -3.31
C THR A 152 9.73 -29.91 -2.65
N ASN A 153 9.09 -28.80 -3.04
CA ASN A 153 9.24 -27.51 -2.38
C ASN A 153 7.85 -26.96 -2.06
N ASN A 154 7.51 -26.87 -0.79
CA ASN A 154 6.22 -26.36 -0.29
C ASN A 154 6.39 -25.22 0.71
N LYS A 155 7.64 -24.71 0.85
CA LYS A 155 7.98 -23.69 1.84
C LYS A 155 7.20 -22.39 1.63
N PRO A 156 7.08 -21.84 0.39
CA PRO A 156 6.27 -20.64 0.16
C PRO A 156 4.81 -20.79 0.54
N THR A 157 4.16 -21.90 0.19
CA THR A 157 2.76 -22.15 0.52
C THR A 157 2.55 -22.25 2.04
N GLN A 158 3.41 -23.01 2.75
CA GLN A 158 3.33 -23.13 4.21
C GLN A 158 3.55 -21.80 4.92
N ASP A 159 4.49 -20.97 4.43
CA ASP A 159 4.74 -19.65 4.98
C ASP A 159 3.52 -18.74 4.80
N ILE A 160 2.91 -18.71 3.62
CA ILE A 160 1.71 -17.89 3.35
C ILE A 160 0.53 -18.30 4.24
N GLU A 161 0.25 -19.60 4.39
CA GLU A 161 -0.82 -20.08 5.28
C GLU A 161 -0.58 -19.67 6.75
N ARG A 162 0.68 -19.79 7.20
CA ARG A 162 1.09 -19.36 8.53
C ARG A 162 0.91 -17.86 8.70
N TRP A 163 1.31 -17.05 7.72
CA TRP A 163 1.19 -15.59 7.76
C TRP A 163 -0.26 -15.14 7.73
N GLN A 164 -1.11 -15.77 6.91
CA GLN A 164 -2.55 -15.50 6.89
C GLN A 164 -3.19 -15.79 8.25
N THR A 165 -2.82 -16.91 8.87
CA THR A 165 -3.26 -17.26 10.22
C THR A 165 -2.79 -16.23 11.26
N LEU A 166 -1.55 -15.76 11.14
CA LEU A 166 -1.01 -14.74 12.03
C LEU A 166 -1.75 -13.40 11.90
N ILE A 167 -2.02 -12.95 10.67
CA ILE A 167 -2.84 -11.75 10.41
C ILE A 167 -4.19 -11.92 11.10
N LEU A 168 -4.86 -13.06 10.91
CA LEU A 168 -6.15 -13.36 11.52
C LEU A 168 -6.12 -13.28 13.05
N GLN A 169 -5.06 -13.78 13.68
CA GLN A 169 -4.92 -13.76 15.14
C GLN A 169 -4.65 -12.36 15.69
N LYS A 170 -3.86 -11.54 14.98
CA LYS A 170 -3.40 -10.23 15.46
C LYS A 170 -4.35 -9.10 15.12
N SER A 171 -4.92 -9.09 13.92
CA SER A 171 -5.81 -8.02 13.44
C SER A 171 -7.28 -8.45 13.35
N GLY A 172 -7.57 -9.76 13.30
CA GLY A 172 -8.92 -10.29 13.05
C GLY A 172 -9.37 -10.26 11.60
N ALA A 173 -8.57 -9.67 10.70
CA ALA A 173 -8.84 -9.58 9.27
C ALA A 173 -8.35 -10.81 8.51
N VAL A 174 -8.95 -11.07 7.35
CA VAL A 174 -8.55 -12.14 6.43
C VAL A 174 -7.85 -11.50 5.23
N ALA A 175 -6.63 -11.95 4.92
CA ALA A 175 -5.93 -11.52 3.72
C ALA A 175 -6.49 -12.25 2.49
N THR A 176 -6.82 -11.49 1.44
CA THR A 176 -7.32 -12.00 0.15
C THR A 176 -6.28 -11.88 -0.96
N ASP A 177 -5.44 -10.86 -0.87
CA ASP A 177 -4.52 -10.48 -1.94
C ASP A 177 -3.06 -10.57 -1.46
N LEU A 178 -2.20 -11.12 -2.33
CA LEU A 178 -0.76 -11.24 -2.12
C LEU A 178 -0.05 -10.48 -3.23
N ILE A 179 0.79 -9.51 -2.85
CA ILE A 179 1.54 -8.68 -3.79
C ILE A 179 3.00 -9.10 -3.71
N PHE A 180 3.56 -9.52 -4.84
CA PHE A 180 4.95 -9.97 -4.93
C PHE A 180 5.85 -8.97 -5.64
N THR A 181 7.10 -8.91 -5.21
CA THR A 181 8.19 -8.39 -6.04
C THR A 181 8.65 -9.46 -7.03
N ASN A 182 9.39 -9.08 -8.07
CA ASN A 182 9.87 -10.01 -9.09
C ASN A 182 10.67 -11.18 -8.51
N ALA A 183 11.54 -10.93 -7.53
CA ALA A 183 12.36 -11.97 -6.90
C ALA A 183 11.50 -12.93 -6.06
N SER A 184 10.56 -12.41 -5.26
CA SER A 184 9.65 -13.23 -4.47
C SER A 184 8.73 -14.07 -5.36
N TRP A 185 8.24 -13.51 -6.47
CA TRP A 185 7.44 -14.22 -7.45
C TRP A 185 8.23 -15.35 -8.13
N ALA A 186 9.49 -15.10 -8.50
CA ALA A 186 10.35 -16.12 -9.07
C ALA A 186 10.55 -17.31 -8.12
N ALA A 187 10.76 -17.05 -6.83
CA ALA A 187 10.86 -18.10 -5.82
C ALA A 187 9.53 -18.82 -5.58
N PHE A 188 8.42 -18.08 -5.49
CA PHE A 188 7.08 -18.64 -5.27
C PHE A 188 6.67 -19.60 -6.38
N ARG A 189 6.97 -19.27 -7.65
CA ARG A 189 6.70 -20.15 -8.81
C ARG A 189 7.40 -21.51 -8.76
N LEU A 190 8.42 -21.66 -7.94
CA LEU A 190 9.14 -22.93 -7.75
C LEU A 190 8.52 -23.79 -6.66
N ASP A 191 7.44 -23.35 -6.01
CA ASP A 191 6.66 -24.19 -5.11
C ASP A 191 5.90 -25.24 -5.94
N THR A 192 6.16 -26.50 -5.61
CA THR A 192 5.61 -27.66 -6.33
C THR A 192 4.15 -27.93 -5.99
N THR A 193 3.68 -27.48 -4.83
CA THR A 193 2.32 -27.75 -4.32
C THR A 193 1.26 -26.79 -4.82
N ILE A 194 1.67 -25.64 -5.37
CA ILE A 194 0.74 -24.67 -5.97
C ILE A 194 -0.10 -25.33 -7.07
N LYS A 195 0.50 -26.21 -7.88
CA LYS A 195 -0.22 -26.85 -8.99
C LYS A 195 -1.32 -27.82 -8.53
N ASP A 196 -1.21 -28.33 -7.30
CA ASP A 196 -2.16 -29.29 -6.76
C ASP A 196 -3.40 -28.59 -6.20
N ASN A 197 -3.26 -27.36 -5.70
CA ASN A 197 -4.31 -26.66 -4.95
C ASN A 197 -4.76 -25.32 -5.56
N ALA A 198 -3.98 -24.71 -6.45
CA ALA A 198 -4.30 -23.41 -7.01
C ALA A 198 -5.08 -23.53 -8.31
N ILE A 199 -6.16 -22.74 -8.42
CA ILE A 199 -6.86 -22.55 -9.68
C ILE A 199 -6.05 -21.57 -10.52
N THR A 200 -5.35 -22.08 -11.54
CA THR A 200 -4.72 -21.23 -12.55
C THR A 200 -5.79 -20.78 -13.53
N PHE A 201 -6.28 -19.54 -13.38
CA PHE A 201 -7.10 -18.95 -14.42
C PHE A 201 -6.24 -18.79 -15.68
N PRO A 202 -6.74 -19.22 -16.87
CA PRO A 202 -6.06 -18.91 -18.12
C PRO A 202 -5.93 -17.39 -18.22
N ALA A 203 -4.82 -16.92 -18.78
CA ALA A 203 -4.65 -15.49 -19.04
C ALA A 203 -5.91 -14.99 -19.78
N LEU A 204 -6.66 -14.08 -19.16
CA LEU A 204 -7.69 -13.31 -19.87
C LEU A 204 -6.98 -12.71 -21.08
N SER A 205 -7.46 -13.08 -22.26
CA SER A 205 -6.86 -12.87 -23.59
C SER A 205 -5.77 -11.78 -23.65
N PRO A 206 -4.54 -12.07 -24.16
CA PRO A 206 -3.56 -11.03 -24.45
C PRO A 206 -3.97 -10.10 -25.60
N TYR A 207 -5.11 -10.36 -26.23
CA TYR A 207 -5.71 -9.54 -27.27
C TYR A 207 -7.13 -9.21 -26.85
N GLY A 208 -7.33 -7.97 -26.36
CA GLY A 208 -8.62 -7.30 -26.53
C GLY A 208 -8.89 -7.06 -28.00
#